data_AF-A0A1Q5QTW1-F1
#
_entry.id   AF-A0A1Q5QTW1-F1
#
_cell.length_a   1.000
_cell.length_b   1.000
_cell.length_c   1.000
_cell.angle_alpha   90.00
_cell.angle_beta   90.00
_cell.angle_gamma   90.00
#
_symmetry.space_group_name_H-M   'P 1'
#
loop_
_entity.id
_entity.type
_entity.pdbx_description
1 polymer ?
#
loop_
_entity_poly.entity_id
_entity_poly.type
_entity_poly.pdbx_seq_one_letter_code
_entity_poly.pdbx_strand_id
1 'polypeptide(L)' 'AKGDPNAIPLAERAINEYLEVTPSGARKSGLRLIQQDVLAQYNAVVGVQRSFAESVNAYIETKLAEE' A
#
# COMPACT_ATOMS: atom_id res chain seq x y z
N ALA A 1 -10.49 19.32 1.08
CA ALA A 1 -10.04 18.14 1.85
C ALA A 1 -8.51 18.15 1.91
N LYS A 2 -7.92 18.59 3.03
CA LYS A 2 -6.48 18.39 3.29
C LYS A 2 -6.33 16.95 3.80
N GLY A 3 -5.42 16.18 3.20
CA GLY A 3 -5.22 14.76 3.53
C GLY A 3 -4.93 14.56 5.02
N ASP A 4 -5.52 13.51 5.59
CA ASP A 4 -5.31 13.13 6.99
C ASP A 4 -3.87 12.61 7.15
N PRO A 5 -3.02 13.26 7.98
CA PRO A 5 -1.66 12.80 8.23
C PRO A 5 -1.60 11.39 8.86
N ASN A 6 -2.71 10.89 9.42
CA ASN A 6 -2.79 9.53 9.97
C ASN A 6 -3.05 8.45 8.91
N ALA A 7 -3.32 8.82 7.66
CA ALA A 7 -3.67 7.86 6.63
C ALA A 7 -2.50 6.92 6.25
N ILE A 8 -1.25 7.42 6.30
CA ILE A 8 -0.06 6.60 5.95
C ILE A 8 0.14 5.48 6.99
N PRO A 9 0.27 5.76 8.30
CA PRO A 9 0.38 4.70 9.31
C PRO A 9 -0.79 3.70 9.28
N LEU A 10 -2.00 4.16 8.96
CA LEU A 10 -3.16 3.29 8.84
C LEU A 10 -3.04 2.33 7.65
N ALA A 11 -2.57 2.82 6.49
CA ALA A 11 -2.36 1.98 5.31
C ALA A 11 -1.25 0.95 5.54
N GLU A 12 -0.13 1.37 6.15
CA GLU A 12 0.96 0.46 6.53
C GLU A 12 0.47 -0.64 7.48
N ARG A 13 -0.31 -0.26 8.50
CA ARG A 13 -0.92 -1.21 9.43
C ARG A 13 -1.84 -2.20 8.72
N ALA A 14 -2.70 -1.74 7.81
CA ALA A 14 -3.60 -2.61 7.05
C ALA A 14 -2.83 -3.61 6.18
N ILE A 15 -1.71 -3.20 5.58
CA ILE A 15 -0.81 -4.08 4.82
C ILE A 15 -0.19 -5.14 5.73
N ASN A 16 0.25 -4.76 6.94
CA ASN A 16 0.79 -5.72 7.91
C ASN A 16 -0.27 -6.71 8.40
N GLU A 17 -1.47 -6.24 8.75
CA GLU A 17 -2.59 -7.09 9.15
C GLU A 17 -2.97 -8.08 8.04
N TYR A 18 -2.95 -7.64 6.77
CA TYR A 18 -3.11 -8.52 5.62
C TYR A 18 -2.03 -9.62 5.57
N LEU A 19 -0.75 -9.27 5.76
CA LEU A 19 0.35 -10.23 5.73
C LEU A 19 0.29 -11.25 6.87
N GLU A 20 -0.09 -10.81 8.07
CA GLU A 20 -0.23 -11.65 9.26
C GLU A 20 -1.25 -12.78 9.03
N VAL A 21 -2.36 -12.48 8.39
CA VAL A 21 -3.44 -13.46 8.14
C VAL A 21 -3.29 -14.23 6.82
N THR A 22 -2.41 -13.78 5.93
CA THR A 22 -2.20 -14.41 4.62
C THR A 22 -1.17 -15.53 4.71
N PRO A 23 -1.47 -16.75 4.20
CA PRO A 23 -0.49 -17.82 4.10
C PRO A 23 0.76 -17.39 3.34
N SER A 24 1.96 -17.74 3.81
CA SER A 24 3.24 -17.26 3.25
C SER A 24 3.33 -17.45 1.73
N GLY A 25 2.87 -18.59 1.19
CA GLY A 25 2.88 -18.85 -0.26
C GLY A 25 1.99 -17.92 -1.10
N ALA A 26 1.09 -17.16 -0.49
CA ALA A 26 0.16 -16.23 -1.15
C ALA A 26 0.45 -14.75 -0.88
N ARG A 27 1.39 -14.43 0.02
CA ARG A 27 1.68 -13.04 0.42
C ARG A 27 2.17 -12.19 -0.75
N LYS A 28 3.16 -12.69 -1.49
CA LYS A 28 3.75 -11.97 -2.63
C LYS A 28 2.75 -11.67 -3.74
N SER A 29 1.87 -12.62 -4.07
CA SER A 29 0.86 -12.42 -5.12
C SER A 29 -0.20 -11.41 -4.69
N GLY A 30 -0.69 -11.46 -3.45
CA GLY A 30 -1.67 -10.48 -3.02
C GLY A 30 -1.08 -9.09 -2.70
N LEU A 31 0.18 -8.98 -2.25
CA LEU A 31 0.88 -7.69 -2.19
C LEU A 31 0.95 -7.03 -3.58
N ARG A 32 1.23 -7.80 -4.64
CA ARG A 32 1.22 -7.28 -6.02
C ARG A 32 -0.17 -6.83 -6.46
N LEU A 33 -1.22 -7.52 -6.04
CA LEU A 33 -2.60 -7.10 -6.33
C LEU A 33 -2.91 -5.75 -5.66
N ILE A 34 -2.59 -5.62 -4.38
CA ILE A 34 -2.76 -4.34 -3.65
C ILE A 34 -1.92 -3.23 -4.30
N GLN A 35 -0.69 -3.54 -4.73
CA GLN A 35 0.17 -2.59 -5.43
C GLN A 35 -0.48 -2.08 -6.73
N GLN A 36 -1.12 -2.95 -7.50
CA GLN A 36 -1.83 -2.56 -8.72
C GLN A 36 -2.96 -1.56 -8.44
N ASP A 37 -3.73 -1.77 -7.38
CA ASP A 37 -4.80 -0.85 -6.98
C ASP A 37 -4.24 0.51 -6.54
N VAL A 38 -3.14 0.52 -5.79
CA VAL A 38 -2.46 1.75 -5.38
C VAL A 38 -1.91 2.52 -6.59
N LEU A 39 -1.31 1.84 -7.56
CA LEU A 39 -0.82 2.45 -8.80
C LEU A 39 -1.98 2.99 -9.68
N ALA A 40 -3.11 2.28 -9.73
CA ALA A 40 -4.30 2.78 -10.41
C ALA A 40 -4.81 4.08 -9.75
N GLN A 41 -4.85 4.13 -8.42
CA GLN A 41 -5.21 5.35 -7.69
C GLN A 41 -4.20 6.48 -7.91
N TYR A 42 -2.90 6.19 -7.85
CA TYR A 42 -1.82 7.15 -8.11
C TYR A 42 -1.98 7.85 -9.47
N ASN A 43 -2.36 7.10 -10.50
CA ASN A 43 -2.59 7.63 -11.85
C ASN A 43 -3.90 8.45 -11.95
N ALA A 44 -4.87 8.21 -11.07
CA ALA A 44 -6.18 8.88 -11.09
C ALA A 44 -6.24 10.18 -10.25
N VAL A 45 -5.27 10.43 -9.36
CA VAL A 45 -5.30 11.54 -8.40
C VAL A 45 -4.09 12.48 -8.51
N VAL A 46 -4.23 13.68 -7.96
CA VAL A 46 -3.19 14.72 -7.91
C VAL A 46 -2.99 15.23 -6.48
N GLY A 47 -1.90 15.97 -6.24
CA GLY A 47 -1.64 16.63 -4.95
C GLY A 47 -1.42 15.64 -3.81
N VAL A 48 -2.01 15.91 -2.64
CA VAL A 48 -1.77 15.13 -1.40
C VAL A 48 -2.18 13.66 -1.56
N GLN A 49 -3.24 13.39 -2.32
CA GLN A 49 -3.71 12.04 -2.60
C GLN A 49 -2.69 11.26 -3.45
N ARG A 50 -1.98 11.95 -4.35
CA ARG A 50 -0.93 11.33 -5.17
C ARG A 50 0.28 10.97 -4.32
N SER A 51 0.74 11.91 -3.48
CA SER A 51 1.83 11.66 -2.53
C SER A 51 1.50 10.53 -1.55
N PHE A 52 0.24 10.45 -1.10
CA PHE A 52 -0.23 9.33 -0.29
C PHE A 52 -0.07 7.99 -1.02
N ALA A 53 -0.60 7.86 -2.24
CA ALA A 53 -0.47 6.64 -3.03
C ALA A 53 1.00 6.26 -3.30
N GLU A 54 1.87 7.26 -3.50
CA GLU A 54 3.31 7.06 -3.68
C GLU A 54 3.98 6.49 -2.41
N SER A 55 3.65 7.02 -1.23
CA SER A 55 4.14 6.49 0.06
C SER A 55 3.65 5.07 0.32
N VAL A 56 2.38 4.78 0.04
CA VAL A 56 1.83 3.42 0.21
C VAL A 56 2.51 2.45 -0.76
N ASN A 57 2.74 2.84 -2.02
CA ASN A 57 3.45 2.01 -2.98
C ASN A 57 4.88 1.68 -2.51
N ALA A 58 5.63 2.67 -2.02
CA ALA A 58 6.98 2.46 -1.50
C ALA A 58 7.00 1.47 -0.31
N TYR A 59 5.97 1.51 0.54
CA TYR A 59 5.83 0.56 1.63
C TYR A 59 5.58 -0.87 1.13
N ILE A 60 4.69 -1.03 0.13
CA ILE A 60 4.41 -2.33 -0.48
C ILE A 60 5.68 -2.90 -1.14
N GLU A 61 6.47 -2.08 -1.82
CA GLU A 61 7.75 -2.50 -2.42
C GLU A 61 8.74 -3.02 -1.37
N THR A 62 8.80 -2.36 -0.21
CA THR A 62 9.60 -2.82 0.94
C THR A 62 9.13 -4.21 1.40
N LYS A 63 7.81 -4.39 1.59
CA LYS A 63 7.25 -5.70 1.98
C LYS A 63 7.44 -6.79 0.93
N LEU A 64 7.38 -6.44 -0.36
CA LEU A 64 7.67 -7.37 -1.45
C LEU A 64 9.13 -7.84 -1.49
N ALA A 65 10.07 -7.05 -0.96
CA ALA A 65 11.47 -7.43 -0.83
C ALA A 65 11.74 -8.33 0.40
N GLU A 66 10.86 -8.26 1.41
CA GLU A 66 10.91 -9.09 2.63
C GLU A 66 10.29 -10.50 2.42
N GLU A 67 9.38 -10.65 1.45
CA GLU A 67 8.68 -11.90 1.09
C GLU A 67 9.34 -12.68 -0.07
#